data_AF-A0A9E4CJK9-F1
#
_entry.id   AF-A0A9E4CJK9-F1
#
_cell.length_a   1.000
_cell.length_b   1.000
_cell.length_c   1.000
_cell.angle_alpha   90.00
_cell.angle_beta   90.00
_cell.angle_gamma   90.00
#
_symmetry.space_group_name_H-M   'P 1'
#
loop_
_entity.id
_entity.type
_entity.pdbx_description
1 polymer ?
#
loop_
_entity_poly.entity_id
_entity_poly.type
_entity_poly.pdbx_seq_one_letter_code
_entity_poly.pdbx_strand_id
1 'polypeptide(L)' 'MRDESGLGIVSAEYALKHRVLPLREEGGTVYVAVADNRNDALLQELQFMFNKPVVAESWTTEKLLPAISRRYRLGDG' A
#
# COMPACT_ATOMS: atom_id res chain seq x y z
N MET A 1 19.57 10.80 10.28
CA MET A 1 18.24 10.77 9.66
C MET A 1 18.19 9.52 8.80
N ARG A 2 17.33 8.55 9.12
CA ARG A 2 17.24 7.29 8.37
C ARG A 2 16.18 7.50 7.29
N ASP A 3 16.63 7.65 6.05
CA ASP A 3 15.79 7.55 4.85
C ASP A 3 15.38 6.07 4.66
N GLU A 4 14.54 5.57 5.57
CA GLU A 4 13.78 4.35 5.34
C GLU A 4 12.55 4.75 4.54
N SER A 5 12.56 4.42 3.25
CA SER A 5 11.43 4.65 2.35
C SER A 5 10.14 4.25 3.07
N GLY A 6 9.26 5.22 3.35
CA GLY A 6 8.06 5.05 4.21
C GLY A 6 7.11 3.94 3.77
N LEU A 7 7.32 3.38 2.59
CA LEU A 7 6.67 2.22 1.99
C LEU A 7 6.83 0.92 2.80
N GLY A 8 7.76 0.84 3.74
CA GLY A 8 7.97 -0.34 4.61
C GLY A 8 7.01 -0.48 5.79
N ILE A 9 6.14 0.51 6.02
CA ILE A 9 5.19 0.53 7.15
C ILE A 9 4.09 -0.55 7.02
N VAL A 10 3.71 -0.88 5.78
CA VAL A 10 2.66 -1.88 5.54
C VAL A 10 3.29 -3.27 5.43
N SER A 11 2.87 -4.19 6.29
CA SER A 11 3.28 -5.60 6.25
C SER A 11 2.56 -6.36 5.15
N ALA A 12 3.16 -7.47 4.67
CA ALA A 12 2.58 -8.31 3.62
C ALA A 12 1.18 -8.84 3.99
N GLU A 13 0.98 -9.25 5.25
CA GLU A 13 -0.31 -9.69 5.76
C GLU A 13 -1.37 -8.58 5.70
N TYR A 14 -1.01 -7.36 6.10
CA TYR A 14 -1.91 -6.21 6.01
C TYR A 14 -2.25 -5.88 4.55
N ALA A 15 -1.23 -5.87 3.67
CA ALA A 15 -1.39 -5.63 2.24
C ALA A 15 -2.35 -6.64 1.59
N LEU A 16 -2.25 -7.93 1.93
CA LEU A 16 -3.15 -8.97 1.43
C LEU A 16 -4.56 -8.86 2.04
N LYS A 17 -4.64 -8.70 3.36
CA LYS A 17 -5.91 -8.64 4.10
C LYS A 17 -6.76 -7.46 3.67
N HIS A 18 -6.15 -6.28 3.56
CA HIS A 18 -6.82 -5.03 3.19
C HIS A 18 -6.75 -4.75 1.69
N ARG A 19 -6.12 -5.63 0.90
CA ARG A 19 -5.92 -5.49 -0.54
C ARG A 19 -5.40 -4.09 -0.89
N VAL A 20 -4.26 -3.75 -0.28
CA VAL A 20 -3.56 -2.48 -0.45
C VAL A 20 -2.09 -2.72 -0.73
N LEU A 21 -1.50 -1.92 -1.63
CA LEU A 21 -0.09 -1.99 -1.96
C LEU A 21 0.51 -0.58 -2.04
N PRO A 22 1.41 -0.19 -1.14
CA PRO A 22 2.17 1.04 -1.31
C PRO A 22 3.07 0.94 -2.56
N LEU A 23 2.82 1.81 -3.53
CA LEU A 23 3.51 1.84 -4.82
C LEU A 23 4.79 2.67 -4.74
N ARG A 24 4.63 3.95 -4.39
CA ARG A 24 5.69 4.96 -4.41
C ARG A 24 5.34 6.12 -3.49
N GLU A 25 6.34 6.86 -3.05
CA GLU A 25 6.18 8.13 -2.36
C GLU A 25 6.76 9.22 -3.26
N GLU A 26 5.99 10.27 -3.55
CA GLU A 26 6.38 11.39 -4.39
C GLU A 26 5.96 12.69 -3.71
N GLY A 27 6.89 13.63 -3.51
CA GLY A 27 6.59 14.95 -2.94
C GLY A 27 5.94 14.90 -1.55
N GLY A 28 6.25 13.90 -0.72
CA GLY A 28 5.64 13.70 0.59
C GLY A 28 4.23 13.09 0.56
N THR A 29 3.75 12.65 -0.61
CA THR A 29 2.49 11.94 -0.80
C THR A 29 2.74 10.46 -1.09
N VAL A 30 2.04 9.57 -0.40
CA VAL A 30 2.15 8.13 -0.60
C VAL A 30 1.08 7.64 -1.55
N TYR A 31 1.48 7.05 -2.67
CA TYR A 31 0.59 6.44 -3.63
C TYR A 31 0.40 4.96 -3.27
N VAL A 32 -0.84 4.55 -3.05
CA VAL A 32 -1.22 3.18 -2.71
C VAL A 32 -2.15 2.63 -3.79
N ALA A 33 -1.94 1.41 -4.25
CA ALA A 33 -2.91 0.69 -5.04
C ALA A 33 -3.89 -0.03 -4.11
N VAL A 34 -5.18 0.10 -4.34
CA VAL A 34 -6.24 -0.56 -3.57
C VAL A 34 -7.24 -1.25 -4.50
N ALA A 35 -7.81 -2.36 -4.07
CA ALA A 35 -8.87 -3.02 -4.84
C ALA A 35 -10.15 -2.17 -4.93
N ASP A 36 -10.45 -1.44 -3.84
CA ASP A 36 -11.60 -0.56 -3.73
C ASP A 36 -11.15 0.78 -3.12
N ASN A 37 -11.32 1.86 -3.88
CA ASN A 37 -10.93 3.21 -3.47
C ASN A 37 -12.06 4.00 -2.81
N ARG A 38 -13.21 3.35 -2.52
CA ARG A 38 -14.35 3.95 -1.82
C ARG A 38 -14.34 3.65 -0.33
N ASN A 39 -13.32 2.94 0.14
CA ASN A 39 -13.16 2.61 1.55
C ASN A 39 -12.43 3.75 2.29
N ASP A 40 -13.16 4.82 2.61
CA ASP A 40 -12.60 6.00 3.29
C ASP A 40 -11.91 5.65 4.62
N ALA A 41 -12.45 4.68 5.37
CA ALA A 41 -11.84 4.22 6.62
C ALA A 41 -10.43 3.67 6.40
N LEU A 42 -10.23 2.85 5.36
CA LEU A 42 -8.91 2.33 5.00
C LEU A 42 -7.95 3.47 4.61
N LEU A 43 -8.42 4.46 3.86
CA LEU A 43 -7.60 5.61 3.45
C LEU A 43 -7.17 6.46 4.64
N GLN A 44 -8.06 6.68 5.62
CA GLN A 44 -7.73 7.38 6.85
C GLN A 44 -6.72 6.60 7.70
N GLU A 45 -6.87 5.28 7.83
CA GLU A 45 -5.90 4.45 8.55
C GLU A 45 -4.52 4.49 7.88
N LEU A 46 -4.47 4.39 6.55
CA LEU A 46 -3.22 4.50 5.79
C LEU A 46 -2.58 5.87 5.98
N GLN A 47 -3.35 6.95 5.87
CA GLN A 47 -2.86 8.31 6.10
C GLN A 47 -2.28 8.46 7.51
N PHE A 48 -2.93 7.90 8.52
CA PHE A 48 -2.46 7.92 9.90
C PHE A 48 -1.16 7.12 10.06
N MET A 49 -1.08 5.92 9.49
CA MET A 49 0.11 5.07 9.51
C MET A 49 1.30 5.71 8.82
N PHE A 50 1.11 6.26 7.61
CA PHE A 50 2.18 6.92 6.85
C PHE A 50 2.51 8.32 7.36
N ASN A 51 1.66 8.89 8.22
CA ASN A 51 1.72 10.28 8.68
C ASN A 51 1.83 11.29 7.52
N LYS A 52 1.25 10.93 6.35
CA LYS A 52 1.41 11.62 5.08
C LYS A 52 0.12 11.51 4.27
N PRO A 53 -0.19 12.48 3.39
CA PRO A 53 -1.30 12.35 2.46
C PRO A 53 -1.15 11.08 1.62
N VAL A 54 -2.21 10.28 1.58
CA VAL A 54 -2.26 9.03 0.84
C VAL A 54 -3.21 9.20 -0.35
N VAL A 55 -2.74 8.84 -1.54
CA VAL A 55 -3.53 8.80 -2.77
C VAL A 55 -3.76 7.35 -3.15
N ALA A 56 -5.02 6.94 -3.16
CA ALA A 56 -5.41 5.61 -3.58
C ALA A 56 -5.68 5.52 -5.08
N GLU A 57 -4.96 4.62 -5.74
CA GLU A 57 -5.19 4.19 -7.11
C GLU A 57 -6.04 2.92 -7.09
N SER A 58 -7.24 2.96 -7.69
CA SER A 58 -8.10 1.79 -7.82
C SER A 58 -7.52 0.81 -8.85
N TRP A 59 -7.17 -0.38 -8.38
CA TRP A 59 -6.59 -1.46 -9.17
C TRP A 59 -7.48 -2.70 -9.10
N THR A 60 -7.45 -3.54 -10.13
CA THR A 60 -8.14 -4.84 -10.08
C THR A 60 -7.39 -5.80 -9.18
N THR A 61 -8.13 -6.69 -8.48
CA THR A 61 -7.55 -7.73 -7.62
C THR A 61 -6.53 -8.60 -8.37
N GLU A 62 -6.82 -8.92 -9.63
CA GLU A 62 -5.94 -9.71 -10.51
C GLU A 62 -4.58 -9.04 -10.76
N LYS A 63 -4.53 -7.70 -10.78
CA LYS A 63 -3.29 -6.93 -10.92
C LYS A 63 -2.63 -6.69 -9.56
N LEU A 64 -3.43 -6.50 -8.52
CA LEU A 64 -2.97 -6.14 -7.19
C LEU A 64 -2.30 -7.30 -6.46
N LEU A 65 -2.89 -8.50 -6.46
CA LEU A 65 -2.33 -9.68 -5.78
C LEU A 65 -0.91 -10.08 -6.25
N PRO A 66 -0.62 -10.21 -7.57
CA PRO A 66 0.73 -10.49 -8.02
C PRO A 66 1.68 -9.34 -7.74
N ALA A 67 1.20 -8.09 -7.74
CA ALA A 67 2.02 -6.93 -7.39
C ALA A 67 2.40 -6.92 -5.91
N ILE A 68 1.48 -7.25 -5.00
CA ILE A 68 1.76 -7.44 -3.56
C ILE A 68 2.78 -8.55 -3.39
N SER A 69 2.53 -9.73 -3.98
CA SER A 69 3.41 -10.89 -3.85
C SER A 69 4.83 -10.58 -4.33
N ARG A 70 4.97 -9.87 -5.46
CA ARG A 70 6.26 -9.44 -5.99
C ARG A 70 6.96 -8.42 -5.09
N ARG A 71 6.22 -7.47 -4.51
CA ARG A 71 6.78 -6.41 -3.64
C ARG A 71 7.35 -7.00 -2.34
N TYR A 72 6.60 -7.91 -1.73
CA TYR A 72 6.99 -8.55 -0.48
C TYR A 72 7.84 -9.80 -0.68
N ARG A 73 8.15 -10.17 -1.93
CA ARG A 73 8.78 -11.45 -2.29
C ARG A 73 8.13 -12.61 -1.52
N LEU A 74 6.79 -12.64 -1.52
CA LEU A 74 6.04 -13.83 -1.11
C LEU A 74 6.30 -14.89 -2.19
N GLY A 75 7.45 -15.53 -2.08
CA GLY A 75 7.80 -16.71 -2.85
C GLY A 75 7.13 -17.90 -2.16
N ASP A 76 6.37 -18.65 -2.96
CA ASP A 76 5.93 -20.01 -2.67
C ASP A 76 7.10 -20.77 -2.03
N GLY A 77 6.95 -21.11 -0.75
CA GLY A 77 7.89 -21.90 0.04
C GLY A 77 7.24 -23.21 0.42
#